data_AF-A0A2R4WYQ2-F1
#
_entry.id   AF-A0A2R4WYQ2-F1
#
_cell.length_a   1.000
_cell.length_b   1.000
_cell.length_c   1.000
_cell.angle_alpha   90.00
_cell.angle_beta   90.00
_cell.angle_gamma   90.00
#
_symmetry.space_group_name_H-M   'P 1'
#
loop_
_entity.id
_entity.type
_entity.pdbx_description
1 polymer ?
#
loop_
_entity_poly.entity_id
_entity_poly.type
_entity_poly.pdbx_seq_one_letter_code
_entity_poly.pdbx_strand_id
1 'polypeptide(L)'
;MKTIKDSVHDHIDVGGVALDLLDTPPVQRLRHVSQLGTATLVYPSANHTRFEHSLGVYHLADLALDHLGVEGRQADRVRAAALIHDVGHGPFSHNLEGLVARETGREHDEIGPLVEESAIGRVLADHGLDPDAVVDLVAGEGRLSQIIAGDLDVDRMDYLARDAHHTGVPYGTVDHGRLVRSLGFFDGDLVLGADSVQTAESLLIARALMNPTVYNHHVARIGRAMLERGARALLDTTAPTASELRRMDDHELLVRLRETPASAPIGRRITERDLYKRAVWAERSAVPAEVIDADYEGIRSVEGEIAAAAEIDPERVIVDVPSRAPMVEGSARILVDGRTRRLAEHSTLVGALESARDEQWRLGVYAPADATDRVGEAAVRVLGLDGARVSETPHGLNATLEQFRGEE
;
A
#
# COMPACT_ATOMS: atom_id res chain seq x y z
N MET A 1 8.77 -30.70 -0.68
CA MET A 1 9.37 -29.55 0.04
C MET A 1 10.44 -28.96 -0.85
N LYS A 2 10.47 -27.63 -0.97
CA LYS A 2 11.42 -26.87 -1.79
C LYS A 2 11.89 -25.68 -0.98
N THR A 3 13.20 -25.52 -0.85
CA THR A 3 13.81 -24.37 -0.19
C THR A 3 14.04 -23.26 -1.20
N ILE A 4 13.59 -22.05 -0.89
CA ILE A 4 13.74 -20.85 -1.72
C ILE A 4 14.58 -19.83 -0.95
N LYS A 5 15.56 -19.21 -1.63
CA LYS A 5 16.34 -18.13 -1.06
C LYS A 5 15.49 -16.86 -0.99
N ASP A 6 15.45 -16.21 0.17
CA ASP A 6 14.79 -14.93 0.38
C ASP A 6 15.77 -13.91 0.99
N SER A 7 15.65 -12.63 0.62
CA SER A 7 16.55 -11.58 1.08
C SER A 7 16.24 -11.07 2.49
N VAL A 8 15.01 -11.30 2.97
CA VAL A 8 14.51 -10.84 4.27
C VAL A 8 14.55 -11.98 5.28
N HIS A 9 14.02 -13.15 4.90
CA HIS A 9 13.86 -14.33 5.77
C HIS A 9 14.94 -15.41 5.56
N ASP A 10 15.96 -15.11 4.77
CA ASP A 10 17.10 -15.99 4.43
C ASP A 10 16.73 -17.23 3.59
N HIS A 11 15.99 -18.18 4.15
CA HIS A 11 15.54 -19.40 3.46
C HIS A 11 14.10 -19.74 3.84
N ILE A 12 13.26 -19.92 2.83
CA ILE A 12 11.84 -20.26 2.99
C ILE A 12 11.60 -21.67 2.46
N ASP A 13 11.18 -22.58 3.34
CA ASP A 13 10.80 -23.94 2.97
C ASP A 13 9.31 -24.01 2.62
N VAL A 14 9.01 -24.39 1.37
CA VAL A 14 7.64 -24.48 0.87
C VAL A 14 7.26 -25.95 0.64
N GLY A 15 6.11 -26.37 1.17
CA GLY A 15 5.62 -27.75 1.07
C GLY A 15 4.10 -27.87 0.99
N GLY A 16 3.62 -29.10 0.78
CA GLY A 16 2.19 -29.42 0.75
C GLY A 16 1.42 -28.58 -0.28
N VAL A 17 0.23 -28.14 0.11
CA VAL A 17 -0.66 -27.31 -0.72
C VAL A 17 0.01 -26.01 -1.20
N ALA A 18 0.86 -25.39 -0.37
CA ALA A 18 1.53 -24.14 -0.71
C ALA A 18 2.49 -24.33 -1.89
N LEU A 19 3.17 -25.48 -1.98
CA LEU A 19 4.09 -25.75 -3.09
C LEU A 19 3.35 -25.87 -4.42
N ASP A 20 2.19 -26.53 -4.44
CA ASP A 20 1.41 -26.71 -5.67
C ASP A 20 0.68 -25.42 -6.07
N LEU A 21 0.23 -24.63 -5.08
CA LEU A 21 -0.32 -23.29 -5.32
C LEU A 21 0.71 -22.32 -5.89
N LEU A 22 1.97 -22.42 -5.44
CA LEU A 22 3.06 -21.55 -5.88
C LEU A 22 3.24 -21.59 -7.39
N ASP A 23 3.05 -22.74 -8.02
CA ASP A 23 3.24 -22.94 -9.47
C ASP A 23 1.99 -22.57 -10.29
N THR A 24 0.90 -22.13 -9.65
CA THR A 24 -0.32 -21.72 -10.37
C THR A 24 -0.12 -20.37 -11.11
N PRO A 25 -0.74 -20.19 -12.29
CA PRO A 25 -0.61 -18.93 -13.04
C PRO A 25 -0.99 -17.67 -12.26
N PRO A 26 -2.06 -17.63 -11.44
CA PRO A 26 -2.39 -16.42 -10.67
C PRO A 26 -1.32 -16.05 -9.64
N VAL A 27 -0.68 -17.03 -8.98
CA VAL A 27 0.43 -16.78 -8.05
C VAL A 27 1.68 -16.36 -8.82
N GLN A 28 2.01 -17.00 -9.94
CA GLN A 28 3.15 -16.61 -10.77
C GLN A 28 3.01 -15.20 -11.36
N ARG A 29 1.78 -14.75 -11.64
CA ARG A 29 1.50 -13.35 -12.07
C ARG A 29 2.07 -12.33 -11.08
N LEU A 30 2.05 -12.63 -9.78
CA LEU A 30 2.53 -11.72 -8.74
C LEU A 30 4.02 -11.37 -8.88
N ARG A 31 4.81 -12.12 -9.67
CA ARG A 31 6.20 -11.76 -10.01
C ARG A 31 6.30 -10.50 -10.87
N HIS A 32 5.19 -10.08 -11.47
CA HIS A 32 5.09 -8.94 -12.37
C HIS A 32 4.21 -7.82 -11.79
N VAL A 33 3.84 -7.94 -10.50
CA VAL A 33 3.10 -6.93 -9.75
C VAL A 33 4.02 -6.40 -8.65
N SER A 34 4.48 -5.16 -8.78
CA SER A 34 5.36 -4.52 -7.81
C SER A 34 4.68 -4.29 -6.46
N GLN A 35 5.35 -4.58 -5.35
CA GLN A 35 4.79 -4.42 -3.99
C GLN A 35 4.44 -2.95 -3.71
N LEU A 36 5.38 -2.04 -4.00
CA LEU A 36 5.25 -0.62 -3.67
C LEU A 36 4.82 0.27 -4.84
N GLY A 37 4.44 -0.33 -5.98
CA GLY A 37 3.93 0.39 -7.13
C GLY A 37 4.83 1.56 -7.54
N THR A 38 4.25 2.76 -7.51
CA THR A 38 4.91 4.01 -7.92
C THR A 38 5.99 4.50 -6.95
N ALA A 39 6.19 3.89 -5.79
CA ALA A 39 7.31 4.23 -4.91
C ALA A 39 8.68 3.91 -5.52
N THR A 40 8.73 3.00 -6.51
CA THR A 40 9.92 2.74 -7.35
C THR A 40 10.45 3.99 -8.04
N LEU A 41 9.58 4.97 -8.33
CA LEU A 41 9.97 6.27 -8.88
C LEU A 41 10.80 7.09 -7.88
N VAL A 42 10.74 6.78 -6.58
CA VAL A 42 11.49 7.44 -5.50
C VAL A 42 12.67 6.58 -5.04
N TYR A 43 12.43 5.28 -4.89
CA TYR A 43 13.37 4.29 -4.36
C TYR A 43 13.72 3.30 -5.47
N PRO A 44 14.79 3.51 -6.23
CA PRO A 44 15.11 2.68 -7.40
C PRO A 44 15.41 1.20 -7.06
N SER A 45 15.70 0.90 -5.80
CA SER A 45 15.95 -0.45 -5.31
C SER A 45 14.69 -1.19 -4.85
N ALA A 46 13.54 -0.50 -4.73
CA ALA A 46 12.26 -1.05 -4.29
C ALA A 46 11.57 -1.88 -5.38
N ASN A 47 12.31 -2.82 -5.99
CA ASN A 47 11.87 -3.62 -7.14
C ASN A 47 11.20 -4.94 -6.73
N HIS A 48 10.95 -5.13 -5.43
CA HIS A 48 10.28 -6.32 -4.95
C HIS A 48 8.80 -6.33 -5.35
N THR A 49 8.24 -7.53 -5.34
CA THR A 49 7.00 -7.92 -5.98
C THR A 49 6.10 -8.58 -4.95
N ARG A 50 4.80 -8.66 -5.25
CA ARG A 50 3.85 -9.37 -4.39
C ARG A 50 4.16 -10.85 -4.25
N PHE A 51 4.89 -11.44 -5.20
CA PHE A 51 5.28 -12.85 -5.14
C PHE A 51 6.21 -13.16 -3.96
N GLU A 52 7.28 -12.38 -3.78
CA GLU A 52 8.21 -12.62 -2.68
C GLU A 52 7.63 -12.20 -1.32
N HIS A 53 6.74 -11.20 -1.32
CA HIS A 53 5.93 -10.87 -0.16
C HIS A 53 5.00 -12.03 0.24
N SER A 54 4.23 -12.59 -0.69
CA SER A 54 3.36 -13.76 -0.43
C SER A 54 4.14 -14.98 0.09
N LEU A 55 5.37 -15.21 -0.38
CA LEU A 55 6.26 -16.24 0.16
C LEU A 55 6.67 -15.94 1.61
N GLY A 56 7.00 -14.68 1.91
CA GLY A 56 7.36 -14.25 3.26
C GLY A 56 6.19 -14.32 4.24
N VAL A 57 4.98 -13.92 3.82
CA VAL A 57 3.75 -14.08 4.61
C VAL A 57 3.46 -15.56 4.87
N TYR A 58 3.58 -16.42 3.86
CA TYR A 58 3.50 -17.87 4.04
C TYR A 58 4.52 -18.38 5.07
N HIS A 59 5.78 -17.95 4.98
CA HIS A 59 6.84 -18.36 5.91
C HIS A 59 6.52 -17.99 7.36
N LEU A 60 6.15 -16.74 7.59
CA LEU A 60 5.81 -16.24 8.93
C LEU A 60 4.53 -16.90 9.47
N ALA A 61 3.54 -17.16 8.61
CA ALA A 61 2.33 -17.89 8.97
C ALA A 61 2.67 -19.33 9.39
N ASP A 62 3.57 -20.02 8.68
CA ASP A 62 4.01 -21.37 9.03
C ASP A 62 4.69 -21.42 10.39
N LEU A 63 5.59 -20.48 10.67
CA LEU A 63 6.22 -20.33 11.99
C LEU A 63 5.19 -20.03 13.09
N ALA A 64 4.18 -19.21 12.80
CA ALA A 64 3.11 -18.92 13.74
C ALA A 64 2.25 -20.16 14.03
N LEU A 65 1.90 -20.94 13.00
CA LEU A 65 1.14 -22.19 13.15
C LEU A 65 1.89 -23.19 14.03
N ASP A 66 3.19 -23.38 13.80
CA ASP A 66 4.04 -24.24 14.61
C ASP A 66 4.11 -23.77 16.07
N HIS A 67 4.29 -22.47 16.29
CA HIS A 67 4.33 -21.88 17.63
C HIS A 67 3.00 -22.06 18.39
N LEU A 68 1.88 -21.86 17.69
CA LEU A 68 0.53 -21.95 18.24
C LEU A 68 0.02 -23.40 18.35
N GLY A 69 0.78 -24.38 17.87
CA GLY A 69 0.39 -25.80 17.87
C GLY A 69 -0.81 -26.10 16.97
N VAL A 70 -0.97 -25.34 15.87
CA VAL A 70 -2.06 -25.52 14.90
C VAL A 70 -1.59 -26.47 13.80
N GLU A 71 -2.17 -27.66 13.76
CA GLU A 71 -1.76 -28.75 12.85
C GLU A 71 -2.88 -29.24 11.93
N GLY A 72 -2.51 -30.06 10.95
CA GLY A 72 -3.45 -30.75 10.05
C GLY A 72 -4.15 -29.81 9.06
N ARG A 73 -5.38 -30.16 8.66
CA ARG A 73 -6.10 -29.44 7.59
C ARG A 73 -6.31 -27.96 7.87
N GLN A 74 -6.49 -27.55 9.13
CA GLN A 74 -6.62 -26.14 9.50
C GLN A 74 -5.31 -25.37 9.25
N ALA A 75 -4.16 -25.98 9.51
CA ALA A 75 -2.86 -25.40 9.23
C ALA A 75 -2.64 -25.27 7.72
N ASP A 76 -3.01 -26.30 6.95
CA ASP A 76 -2.91 -26.28 5.48
C ASP A 76 -3.82 -25.20 4.86
N ARG A 77 -4.99 -24.94 5.43
CA ARG A 77 -5.86 -23.82 5.01
C ARG A 77 -5.20 -22.47 5.25
N VAL A 78 -4.60 -22.25 6.43
CA VAL A 78 -3.90 -21.00 6.75
C VAL A 78 -2.67 -20.84 5.84
N ARG A 79 -1.89 -21.90 5.60
CA ARG A 79 -0.77 -21.89 4.65
C ARG A 79 -1.21 -21.51 3.24
N ALA A 80 -2.31 -22.10 2.76
CA ALA A 80 -2.89 -21.77 1.47
C ALA A 80 -3.34 -20.31 1.42
N ALA A 81 -4.12 -19.86 2.40
CA ALA A 81 -4.61 -18.49 2.50
C ALA A 81 -3.46 -17.48 2.55
N ALA A 82 -2.43 -17.72 3.37
CA ALA A 82 -1.25 -16.87 3.49
C ALA A 82 -0.50 -16.73 2.16
N LEU A 83 -0.38 -17.81 1.39
CA LEU A 83 0.30 -17.76 0.09
C LEU A 83 -0.53 -17.03 -0.98
N ILE A 84 -1.86 -17.11 -0.92
CA ILE A 84 -2.73 -16.57 -1.97
C ILE A 84 -3.43 -15.26 -1.59
N HIS A 85 -3.24 -14.72 -0.39
CA HIS A 85 -3.95 -13.54 0.10
C HIS A 85 -3.87 -12.36 -0.89
N ASP A 86 -2.75 -12.25 -1.59
CA ASP A 86 -2.41 -11.16 -2.48
C ASP A 86 -2.76 -11.40 -3.96
N VAL A 87 -3.31 -12.57 -4.33
CA VAL A 87 -3.59 -12.91 -5.75
C VAL A 87 -4.66 -12.02 -6.38
N GLY A 88 -5.42 -11.28 -5.58
CA GLY A 88 -6.42 -10.33 -6.05
C GLY A 88 -5.91 -8.94 -6.39
N HIS A 89 -4.63 -8.65 -6.11
CA HIS A 89 -4.02 -7.38 -6.50
C HIS A 89 -3.81 -7.27 -8.00
N GLY A 90 -4.22 -6.10 -8.51
CA GLY A 90 -3.95 -5.67 -9.87
C GLY A 90 -2.59 -4.95 -10.01
N PRO A 91 -2.35 -4.36 -11.18
CA PRO A 91 -1.08 -3.69 -11.48
C PRO A 91 -0.86 -2.48 -10.57
N PHE A 92 0.39 -2.28 -10.16
CA PHE A 92 0.83 -1.26 -9.20
C PHE A 92 0.11 -1.34 -7.84
N SER A 93 -0.32 -2.54 -7.44
CA SER A 93 -0.76 -2.81 -6.08
C SER A 93 -1.95 -1.92 -5.67
N HIS A 94 -1.88 -1.25 -4.52
CA HIS A 94 -2.95 -0.38 -4.03
C HIS A 94 -3.09 0.93 -4.84
N ASN A 95 -2.21 1.22 -5.80
CA ASN A 95 -2.28 2.48 -6.55
C ASN A 95 -3.54 2.59 -7.42
N LEU A 96 -4.15 1.48 -7.86
CA LEU A 96 -5.36 1.50 -8.68
C LEU A 96 -6.58 0.88 -8.01
N GLU A 97 -6.43 0.44 -6.77
CA GLU A 97 -7.48 -0.24 -6.00
C GLU A 97 -8.75 0.60 -5.92
N GLY A 98 -8.65 1.86 -5.50
CA GLY A 98 -9.82 2.74 -5.41
C GLY A 98 -10.53 2.95 -6.75
N LEU A 99 -9.80 2.94 -7.87
CA LEU A 99 -10.42 3.00 -9.20
C LEU A 99 -11.15 1.69 -9.54
N VAL A 100 -10.48 0.55 -9.36
CA VAL A 100 -11.07 -0.77 -9.63
C VAL A 100 -12.30 -1.03 -8.75
N ALA A 101 -12.24 -0.67 -7.46
CA ALA A 101 -13.34 -0.82 -6.52
C ALA A 101 -14.55 0.03 -6.92
N ARG A 102 -14.36 1.28 -7.35
CA ARG A 102 -15.46 2.14 -7.84
C ARG A 102 -16.16 1.57 -9.08
N GLU A 103 -15.40 0.94 -9.98
CA GLU A 103 -15.93 0.42 -11.25
C GLU A 103 -16.52 -0.99 -11.13
N THR A 104 -15.99 -1.82 -10.23
CA THR A 104 -16.37 -3.24 -10.10
C THR A 104 -17.15 -3.56 -8.83
N GLY A 105 -17.12 -2.67 -7.84
CA GLY A 105 -17.65 -2.91 -6.49
C GLY A 105 -16.86 -3.94 -5.71
N ARG A 106 -15.61 -4.25 -6.12
CA ARG A 106 -14.79 -5.29 -5.52
C ARG A 106 -13.43 -4.77 -5.07
N GLU A 107 -13.05 -5.16 -3.85
CA GLU A 107 -11.72 -4.91 -3.30
C GLU A 107 -10.74 -6.04 -3.69
N HIS A 108 -9.46 -5.86 -3.33
CA HIS A 108 -8.41 -6.81 -3.71
C HIS A 108 -8.51 -8.15 -2.96
N ASP A 109 -8.90 -8.13 -1.69
CA ASP A 109 -9.05 -9.26 -0.78
C ASP A 109 -10.25 -10.16 -1.13
N GLU A 110 -11.19 -9.68 -1.94
CA GLU A 110 -12.26 -10.49 -2.54
C GLU A 110 -11.74 -11.40 -3.67
N ILE A 111 -11.02 -12.46 -3.29
CA ILE A 111 -10.36 -13.39 -4.21
C ILE A 111 -11.26 -14.52 -4.72
N GLY A 112 -12.49 -14.68 -4.20
CA GLY A 112 -13.41 -15.78 -4.53
C GLY A 112 -13.51 -16.09 -6.02
N PRO A 113 -13.85 -15.11 -6.89
CA PRO A 113 -13.92 -15.34 -8.34
C PRO A 113 -12.59 -15.82 -8.95
N LEU A 114 -11.44 -15.34 -8.45
CA LEU A 114 -10.14 -15.78 -8.94
C LEU A 114 -9.82 -17.20 -8.49
N VAL A 115 -10.26 -17.61 -7.30
CA VAL A 115 -10.12 -18.97 -6.82
C VAL A 115 -10.98 -19.93 -7.65
N GLU A 116 -12.23 -19.55 -7.93
CA GLU A 116 -13.19 -20.33 -8.73
C GLU A 116 -12.77 -20.47 -10.20
N GLU A 117 -12.32 -19.39 -10.83
CA GLU A 117 -12.04 -19.35 -12.27
C GLU A 117 -10.64 -19.86 -12.66
N SER A 118 -9.78 -20.16 -11.68
CA SER A 118 -8.37 -20.48 -11.93
C SER A 118 -7.95 -21.88 -11.45
N ALA A 119 -6.67 -22.20 -11.65
CA ALA A 119 -6.08 -23.43 -11.14
C ALA A 119 -6.06 -23.52 -9.60
N ILE A 120 -6.23 -22.41 -8.88
CA ILE A 120 -6.19 -22.36 -7.42
C ILE A 120 -7.26 -23.27 -6.82
N GLY A 121 -8.54 -23.09 -7.20
CA GLY A 121 -9.65 -23.88 -6.63
C GLY A 121 -9.46 -25.39 -6.83
N ARG A 122 -8.92 -25.79 -7.99
CA ARG A 122 -8.58 -27.19 -8.26
C ARG A 122 -7.46 -27.70 -7.35
N VAL A 123 -6.37 -26.94 -7.19
CA VAL A 123 -5.26 -27.33 -6.29
C VAL A 123 -5.76 -27.47 -4.85
N LEU A 124 -6.58 -26.54 -4.36
CA LEU A 124 -7.17 -26.63 -3.03
C LEU A 124 -8.00 -27.93 -2.88
N ALA A 125 -8.85 -28.24 -3.85
CA ALA A 125 -9.67 -29.45 -3.85
C ALA A 125 -8.82 -30.74 -3.90
N ASP A 126 -7.74 -30.76 -4.69
CA ASP A 126 -6.82 -31.91 -4.80
C ASP A 126 -6.11 -32.21 -3.45
N HIS A 127 -5.90 -31.18 -2.61
CA HIS A 127 -5.41 -31.31 -1.23
C HIS A 127 -6.54 -31.56 -0.20
N GLY A 128 -7.79 -31.70 -0.67
CA GLY A 128 -8.96 -31.89 0.18
C GLY A 128 -9.31 -30.67 1.04
N LEU A 129 -8.90 -29.48 0.60
CA LEU A 129 -9.31 -28.21 1.20
C LEU A 129 -10.56 -27.69 0.51
N ASP A 130 -11.42 -27.06 1.31
CA ASP A 130 -12.60 -26.38 0.83
C ASP A 130 -12.18 -24.97 0.35
N PRO A 131 -12.34 -24.62 -0.94
CA PRO A 131 -11.93 -23.32 -1.45
C PRO A 131 -12.58 -22.15 -0.72
N ASP A 132 -13.87 -22.26 -0.39
CA ASP A 132 -14.62 -21.19 0.28
C ASP A 132 -14.02 -20.91 1.66
N ALA A 133 -13.70 -21.97 2.42
CA ALA A 133 -13.05 -21.82 3.72
C ALA A 133 -11.64 -21.20 3.66
N VAL A 134 -10.95 -21.24 2.51
CA VAL A 134 -9.67 -20.54 2.31
C VAL A 134 -9.91 -19.08 1.93
N VAL A 135 -10.91 -18.81 1.10
CA VAL A 135 -11.35 -17.44 0.76
C VAL A 135 -11.81 -16.68 2.01
N ASP A 136 -12.59 -17.33 2.87
CA ASP A 136 -13.04 -16.79 4.16
C ASP A 136 -11.85 -16.34 5.03
N LEU A 137 -10.79 -17.15 5.10
CA LEU A 137 -9.59 -16.79 5.86
C LEU A 137 -8.89 -15.54 5.30
N VAL A 138 -8.83 -15.39 3.98
CA VAL A 138 -8.26 -14.21 3.31
C VAL A 138 -9.13 -12.97 3.57
N ALA A 139 -10.46 -13.12 3.55
CA ALA A 139 -11.42 -12.07 3.89
C ALA A 139 -11.44 -11.69 5.39
N GLY A 140 -10.55 -12.27 6.20
CA GLY A 140 -10.49 -12.00 7.64
C GLY A 140 -11.51 -12.79 8.47
N GLU A 141 -12.22 -13.75 7.88
CA GLU A 141 -13.26 -14.51 8.57
C GLU A 141 -12.71 -15.74 9.33
N GLY A 142 -13.21 -15.91 10.55
CA GLY A 142 -12.82 -17.01 11.43
C GLY A 142 -11.69 -16.67 12.41
N ARG A 143 -11.35 -17.63 13.27
CA ARG A 143 -10.36 -17.40 14.34
C ARG A 143 -8.93 -17.31 13.80
N LEU A 144 -8.57 -18.18 12.86
CA LEU A 144 -7.20 -18.29 12.36
C LEU A 144 -6.86 -17.25 11.29
N SER A 145 -7.86 -16.58 10.70
CA SER A 145 -7.64 -15.48 9.75
C SER A 145 -6.82 -14.36 10.38
N GLN A 146 -6.97 -14.11 11.68
CA GLN A 146 -6.24 -13.08 12.43
C GLN A 146 -4.71 -13.22 12.35
N ILE A 147 -4.19 -14.40 12.01
CA ILE A 147 -2.75 -14.62 11.76
C ILE A 147 -2.32 -13.88 10.49
N ILE A 148 -3.16 -13.83 9.46
CA ILE A 148 -2.88 -13.27 8.13
C ILE A 148 -3.51 -11.88 7.97
N ALA A 149 -4.72 -11.69 8.50
CA ALA A 149 -5.55 -10.49 8.37
C ALA A 149 -6.08 -10.08 9.77
N GLY A 150 -5.29 -9.30 10.50
CA GLY A 150 -5.61 -8.83 11.85
C GLY A 150 -4.56 -7.86 12.36
N ASP A 151 -4.84 -7.03 13.36
CA ASP A 151 -4.00 -5.86 13.72
C ASP A 151 -2.48 -6.12 13.86
N LEU A 152 -2.09 -7.33 14.23
CA LEU A 152 -0.69 -7.79 14.36
C LEU A 152 -0.45 -9.06 13.53
N ASP A 153 -0.94 -9.06 12.30
CA ASP A 153 -0.79 -10.15 11.35
C ASP A 153 0.64 -10.28 10.79
N VAL A 154 0.90 -11.45 10.22
CA VAL A 154 2.18 -11.76 9.57
C VAL A 154 2.36 -11.03 8.24
N ASP A 155 1.28 -10.55 7.62
CA ASP A 155 1.30 -9.68 6.44
C ASP A 155 2.09 -8.40 6.75
N ARG A 156 1.69 -7.66 7.79
CA ARG A 156 2.40 -6.45 8.23
C ARG A 156 3.82 -6.70 8.65
N MET A 157 4.07 -7.83 9.31
CA MET A 157 5.43 -8.20 9.72
C MET A 157 6.35 -8.39 8.50
N ASP A 158 5.87 -9.04 7.44
CA ASP A 158 6.66 -9.21 6.22
C ASP A 158 6.85 -7.88 5.50
N TYR A 159 5.77 -7.18 5.14
CA TYR A 159 5.91 -6.03 4.25
C TYR A 159 6.73 -4.92 4.92
N LEU A 160 6.60 -4.67 6.23
CA LEU A 160 7.39 -3.60 6.87
C LEU A 160 8.88 -3.89 6.81
N ALA A 161 9.28 -5.14 7.09
CA ALA A 161 10.67 -5.57 7.02
C ALA A 161 11.18 -5.58 5.57
N ARG A 162 10.38 -6.11 4.64
CA ARG A 162 10.71 -6.24 3.22
C ARG A 162 10.80 -4.89 2.52
N ASP A 163 9.86 -3.99 2.79
CA ASP A 163 9.85 -2.64 2.24
C ASP A 163 11.05 -1.85 2.73
N ALA A 164 11.37 -1.92 4.03
CA ALA A 164 12.57 -1.28 4.57
C ALA A 164 13.85 -1.83 3.93
N HIS A 165 13.94 -3.15 3.77
CA HIS A 165 15.08 -3.79 3.12
C HIS A 165 15.30 -3.28 1.68
N HIS A 166 14.24 -3.27 0.86
CA HIS A 166 14.36 -2.93 -0.56
C HIS A 166 14.37 -1.43 -0.85
N THR A 167 13.76 -0.61 0.01
CA THR A 167 13.86 0.86 -0.09
C THR A 167 15.19 1.40 0.47
N GLY A 168 15.87 0.63 1.33
CA GLY A 168 17.05 1.07 2.07
C GLY A 168 16.74 2.03 3.22
N VAL A 169 15.45 2.20 3.57
CA VAL A 169 15.01 3.04 4.67
C VAL A 169 15.09 2.25 5.97
N PRO A 170 15.81 2.72 7.02
CA PRO A 170 16.08 1.94 8.22
C PRO A 170 14.89 1.88 9.20
N TYR A 171 13.74 2.43 8.83
CA TYR A 171 12.63 2.64 9.76
C TYR A 171 11.66 1.46 9.86
N GLY A 172 11.67 0.50 8.93
CA GLY A 172 10.79 -0.68 8.98
C GLY A 172 11.41 -1.92 9.63
N THR A 173 12.57 -1.80 10.29
CA THR A 173 13.23 -2.94 10.94
C THR A 173 12.45 -3.37 12.20
N VAL A 174 11.67 -4.43 12.06
CA VAL A 174 10.90 -5.05 13.15
C VAL A 174 11.44 -6.44 13.49
N ASP A 175 11.44 -6.80 14.77
CA ASP A 175 11.77 -8.15 15.24
C ASP A 175 10.57 -9.09 15.02
N HIS A 176 10.31 -9.41 13.76
CA HIS A 176 9.24 -10.30 13.33
C HIS A 176 9.37 -11.69 13.96
N GLY A 177 10.61 -12.17 14.19
CA GLY A 177 10.85 -13.44 14.88
C GLY A 177 10.36 -13.44 16.34
N ARG A 178 10.57 -12.34 17.08
CA ARG A 178 9.99 -12.17 18.42
C ARG A 178 8.48 -12.00 18.35
N LEU A 179 7.95 -11.20 17.42
CA LEU A 179 6.50 -11.01 17.26
C LEU A 179 5.77 -12.35 17.09
N VAL A 180 6.22 -13.18 16.15
CA VAL A 180 5.62 -14.49 15.88
C VAL A 180 5.62 -15.40 17.11
N ARG A 181 6.72 -15.42 17.88
CA ARG A 181 6.85 -16.21 19.12
C ARG A 181 6.09 -15.64 20.32
N SER A 182 5.51 -14.47 20.17
CA SER A 182 4.71 -13.80 21.19
C SER A 182 3.21 -13.91 20.92
N LEU A 183 2.82 -14.47 19.78
CA LEU A 183 1.43 -14.70 19.41
C LEU A 183 0.80 -15.78 20.29
N GLY A 184 -0.43 -15.55 20.72
CA GLY A 184 -1.25 -16.52 21.43
C GLY A 184 -2.74 -16.30 21.13
N PHE A 185 -3.57 -17.26 21.54
CA PHE A 185 -5.02 -17.08 21.50
C PHE A 185 -5.59 -17.01 22.91
N PHE A 186 -6.40 -15.99 23.18
CA PHE A 186 -7.15 -15.84 24.43
C PHE A 186 -8.60 -15.47 24.10
N ASP A 187 -9.57 -16.23 24.63
CA ASP A 187 -11.00 -16.07 24.35
C ASP A 187 -11.38 -16.01 22.85
N GLY A 188 -10.61 -16.73 22.01
CA GLY A 188 -10.84 -16.80 20.56
C GLY A 188 -10.14 -15.72 19.74
N ASP A 189 -9.43 -14.81 20.40
CA ASP A 189 -8.76 -13.67 19.80
C ASP A 189 -7.24 -13.84 19.78
N LEU A 190 -6.61 -13.43 18.68
CA LEU A 190 -5.17 -13.36 18.60
C LEU A 190 -4.67 -12.21 19.48
N VAL A 191 -3.73 -12.52 20.37
CA VAL A 191 -3.17 -11.60 21.36
C VAL A 191 -1.65 -11.72 21.38
N LEU A 192 -0.98 -10.64 21.76
CA LEU A 192 0.42 -10.71 22.19
C LEU A 192 0.53 -10.96 23.69
N GLY A 193 1.54 -11.75 24.07
CA GLY A 193 1.95 -11.91 25.47
C GLY A 193 2.32 -10.58 26.14
N ALA A 194 2.09 -10.48 27.46
CA ALA A 194 2.32 -9.27 28.26
C ALA A 194 3.75 -8.73 28.16
N ASP A 195 4.73 -9.62 27.99
CA ASP A 195 6.16 -9.31 27.88
C ASP A 195 6.57 -8.77 26.50
N SER A 196 5.59 -8.59 25.61
CA SER A 196 5.79 -8.29 24.20
C SER A 196 5.26 -6.93 23.78
N VAL A 197 4.84 -6.10 24.74
CA VAL A 197 4.36 -4.71 24.51
C VAL A 197 5.37 -3.91 23.70
N GLN A 198 6.66 -3.91 24.06
CA GLN A 198 7.67 -3.14 23.34
C GLN A 198 7.87 -3.62 21.90
N THR A 199 7.68 -4.91 21.64
CA THR A 199 7.75 -5.44 20.27
C THR A 199 6.51 -5.04 19.48
N ALA A 200 5.33 -5.05 20.08
CA ALA A 200 4.12 -4.48 19.47
C ALA A 200 4.31 -2.99 19.15
N GLU A 201 4.85 -2.21 20.08
CA GLU A 201 5.16 -0.79 19.90
C GLU A 201 6.18 -0.57 18.79
N SER A 202 7.18 -1.45 18.65
CA SER A 202 8.17 -1.33 17.57
C SER A 202 7.53 -1.43 16.17
N LEU A 203 6.50 -2.27 16.01
CA LEU A 203 5.72 -2.37 14.77
C LEU A 203 4.98 -1.05 14.48
N LEU A 204 4.36 -0.45 15.51
CA LEU A 204 3.69 0.84 15.39
C LEU A 204 4.64 1.96 14.98
N ILE A 205 5.80 2.05 15.64
CA ILE A 205 6.82 3.05 15.33
C ILE A 205 7.30 2.85 13.90
N ALA A 206 7.61 1.62 13.52
CA ALA A 206 8.08 1.29 12.18
C ALA A 206 7.09 1.75 11.11
N ARG A 207 5.80 1.40 11.27
CA ARG A 207 4.74 1.85 10.35
C ARG A 207 4.56 3.37 10.37
N ALA A 208 4.61 4.02 11.53
CA ALA A 208 4.44 5.46 11.64
C ALA A 208 5.57 6.24 10.95
N LEU A 209 6.79 5.68 10.92
CA LEU A 209 7.92 6.26 10.19
C LEU A 209 7.92 5.89 8.70
N MET A 210 7.56 4.65 8.36
CA MET A 210 7.48 4.18 6.96
C MET A 210 6.37 4.89 6.18
N ASN A 211 5.25 5.23 6.81
CA ASN A 211 4.13 5.92 6.15
C ASN A 211 4.50 7.24 5.49
N PRO A 212 4.96 8.29 6.19
CA PRO A 212 5.34 9.55 5.55
C PRO A 212 6.57 9.41 4.66
N THR A 213 7.49 8.50 5.03
CA THR A 213 8.77 8.36 4.34
C THR A 213 8.61 7.68 2.98
N VAL A 214 7.91 6.54 2.94
CA VAL A 214 7.81 5.68 1.76
C VAL A 214 6.41 5.76 1.14
N TYR A 215 5.38 5.35 1.88
CA TYR A 215 4.03 5.13 1.32
C TYR A 215 3.34 6.43 0.88
N ASN A 216 3.51 7.50 1.66
CA ASN A 216 2.95 8.83 1.42
C ASN A 216 4.02 9.83 0.94
N HIS A 217 5.16 9.34 0.45
CA HIS A 217 6.16 10.21 -0.16
C HIS A 217 5.53 10.99 -1.31
N HIS A 218 5.65 12.32 -1.32
CA HIS A 218 5.00 13.19 -2.30
C HIS A 218 5.20 12.77 -3.77
N VAL A 219 6.40 12.30 -4.14
CA VAL A 219 6.69 11.80 -5.50
C VAL A 219 5.95 10.48 -5.80
N ALA A 220 5.85 9.57 -4.83
CA ALA A 220 5.07 8.35 -5.00
C ALA A 220 3.58 8.67 -5.13
N ARG A 221 3.08 9.62 -4.31
CA ARG A 221 1.70 10.12 -4.37
C ARG A 221 1.33 10.71 -5.72
N ILE A 222 2.14 11.60 -6.29
CA ILE A 222 1.87 12.13 -7.64
C ILE A 222 2.03 11.05 -8.71
N GLY A 223 2.97 10.11 -8.56
CA GLY A 223 3.08 8.95 -9.43
C GLY A 223 1.78 8.14 -9.45
N ARG A 224 1.22 7.83 -8.28
CA ARG A 224 -0.08 7.17 -8.10
C ARG A 224 -1.20 7.97 -8.77
N ALA A 225 -1.34 9.26 -8.46
CA ALA A 225 -2.44 10.07 -8.98
C ALA A 225 -2.38 10.20 -10.52
N MET A 226 -1.18 10.32 -11.10
CA MET A 226 -1.00 10.26 -12.55
C MET A 226 -1.37 8.88 -13.10
N LEU A 227 -0.96 7.79 -12.45
CA LEU A 227 -1.32 6.43 -12.87
C LEU A 227 -2.83 6.20 -12.84
N GLU A 228 -3.51 6.61 -11.76
CA GLU A 228 -4.98 6.56 -11.65
C GLU A 228 -5.65 7.34 -12.77
N ARG A 229 -5.17 8.55 -13.09
CA ARG A 229 -5.70 9.35 -14.21
C ARG A 229 -5.52 8.65 -15.56
N GLY A 230 -4.33 8.10 -15.80
CA GLY A 230 -4.04 7.35 -17.03
C GLY A 230 -4.90 6.10 -17.16
N ALA A 231 -5.08 5.36 -16.05
CA ALA A 231 -5.91 4.17 -16.00
C ALA A 231 -7.39 4.52 -16.20
N ARG A 232 -7.90 5.62 -15.61
CA ARG A 232 -9.27 6.07 -15.86
C ARG A 232 -9.48 6.44 -17.33
N ALA A 233 -8.58 7.22 -17.92
CA ALA A 233 -8.64 7.55 -19.35
C ALA A 233 -8.60 6.31 -20.25
N LEU A 234 -7.92 5.24 -19.81
CA LEU A 234 -7.93 3.94 -20.49
C LEU A 234 -9.30 3.23 -20.34
N LEU A 235 -9.90 3.23 -19.15
CA LEU A 235 -11.22 2.63 -18.88
C LEU A 235 -12.39 3.39 -19.54
N ASP A 236 -12.24 4.69 -19.79
CA ASP A 236 -13.21 5.48 -20.56
C ASP A 236 -13.22 5.07 -22.04
N THR A 237 -12.25 4.25 -22.48
CA THR A 237 -12.27 3.57 -23.79
C THR A 237 -12.95 2.20 -23.71
N THR A 238 -13.28 1.57 -24.83
CA THR A 238 -14.06 0.31 -24.82
C THR A 238 -13.28 -0.94 -24.38
N ALA A 239 -11.96 -0.89 -24.20
CA ALA A 239 -11.15 -2.03 -23.74
C ALA A 239 -9.79 -1.57 -23.17
N PRO A 240 -9.35 -2.05 -22.00
CA PRO A 240 -9.93 -3.08 -21.13
C PRO A 240 -11.09 -2.59 -20.25
N THR A 241 -11.91 -3.54 -19.78
CA THR A 241 -12.85 -3.37 -18.67
C THR A 241 -12.10 -3.28 -17.34
N ALA A 242 -12.74 -2.73 -16.28
CA ALA A 242 -12.13 -2.68 -14.95
C ALA A 242 -11.81 -4.07 -14.38
N SER A 243 -12.63 -5.08 -14.69
CA SER A 243 -12.38 -6.49 -14.32
C SER A 243 -11.17 -7.10 -15.05
N GLU A 244 -10.88 -6.66 -16.28
CA GLU A 244 -9.66 -7.04 -16.99
C GLU A 244 -8.46 -6.30 -16.40
N LEU A 245 -8.58 -4.99 -16.13
CA LEU A 245 -7.55 -4.19 -15.48
C LEU A 245 -7.10 -4.81 -14.15
N ARG A 246 -8.03 -5.30 -13.31
CA ARG A 246 -7.72 -5.99 -12.05
C ARG A 246 -6.85 -7.23 -12.25
N ARG A 247 -6.94 -7.89 -13.39
CA ARG A 247 -6.20 -9.13 -13.69
C ARG A 247 -4.86 -8.89 -14.42
N MET A 248 -4.55 -7.65 -14.81
CA MET A 248 -3.29 -7.29 -15.46
C MET A 248 -2.10 -7.34 -14.50
N ASP A 249 -0.91 -7.37 -15.07
CA ASP A 249 0.35 -7.06 -14.37
C ASP A 249 0.86 -5.65 -14.75
N ASP A 250 1.93 -5.20 -14.07
CA ASP A 250 2.47 -3.85 -14.25
C ASP A 250 2.91 -3.59 -15.69
N HIS A 251 3.50 -4.61 -16.34
CA HIS A 251 4.03 -4.50 -17.69
C HIS A 251 2.92 -4.34 -18.72
N GLU A 252 1.86 -5.16 -18.61
CA GLU A 252 0.70 -5.06 -19.49
C GLU A 252 0.08 -3.67 -19.38
N LEU A 253 -0.18 -3.19 -18.17
CA LEU A 253 -0.78 -1.86 -17.97
C LEU A 253 0.09 -0.76 -18.61
N LEU A 254 1.40 -0.78 -18.39
CA LEU A 254 2.29 0.25 -18.96
C LEU A 254 2.28 0.25 -20.49
N VAL A 255 2.19 -0.92 -21.13
CA VAL A 255 2.04 -1.01 -22.59
C VAL A 255 0.71 -0.41 -23.03
N ARG A 256 -0.39 -0.82 -22.40
CA ARG A 256 -1.74 -0.30 -22.73
C ARG A 256 -1.83 1.21 -22.56
N LEU A 257 -1.28 1.74 -21.47
CA LEU A 257 -1.26 3.18 -21.22
C LEU A 257 -0.51 3.95 -22.32
N ARG A 258 0.57 3.40 -22.90
CA ARG A 258 1.34 4.09 -23.95
C ARG A 258 0.70 3.96 -25.34
N GLU A 259 0.02 2.86 -25.62
CA GLU A 259 -0.52 2.55 -26.95
C GLU A 259 -1.94 3.09 -27.16
N THR A 260 -2.70 3.35 -26.09
CA THR A 260 -4.05 3.91 -26.19
C THR A 260 -4.00 5.45 -26.27
N PRO A 261 -4.50 6.09 -27.34
CA PRO A 261 -4.37 7.55 -27.53
C PRO A 261 -4.87 8.41 -26.37
N ALA A 262 -5.95 7.99 -25.69
CA ALA A 262 -6.54 8.71 -24.56
C ALA A 262 -5.63 8.76 -23.33
N SER A 263 -4.86 7.70 -23.06
CA SER A 263 -3.97 7.61 -21.89
C SER A 263 -2.48 7.78 -22.23
N ALA A 264 -2.11 7.72 -23.51
CA ALA A 264 -0.73 7.80 -24.00
C ALA A 264 0.09 9.00 -23.48
N PRO A 265 -0.47 10.22 -23.33
CA PRO A 265 0.28 11.34 -22.75
C PRO A 265 0.77 11.07 -21.32
N ILE A 266 -0.10 10.51 -20.48
CA ILE A 266 0.23 10.16 -19.09
C ILE A 266 1.11 8.91 -19.05
N GLY A 267 0.79 7.90 -19.87
CA GLY A 267 1.59 6.67 -19.97
C GLY A 267 3.06 6.96 -20.26
N ARG A 268 3.35 7.84 -21.23
CA ARG A 268 4.72 8.27 -21.54
C ARG A 268 5.38 8.98 -20.36
N ARG A 269 4.69 9.93 -19.74
CA ARG A 269 5.20 10.69 -18.59
C ARG A 269 5.60 9.78 -17.42
N ILE A 270 4.78 8.77 -17.09
CA ILE A 270 5.09 7.82 -16.03
C ILE A 270 6.34 7.00 -16.41
N THR A 271 6.39 6.49 -17.64
CA THR A 271 7.49 5.61 -18.09
C THR A 271 8.82 6.32 -18.26
N GLU A 272 8.79 7.61 -18.60
CA GLU A 272 9.97 8.47 -18.76
C GLU A 272 10.28 9.26 -17.47
N ARG A 273 9.51 9.04 -16.40
CA ARG A 273 9.59 9.75 -15.11
C ARG A 273 9.47 11.28 -15.24
N ASP A 274 8.70 11.76 -16.21
CA ASP A 274 8.28 13.16 -16.36
C ASP A 274 7.00 13.45 -15.56
N LEU A 275 7.13 13.38 -14.24
CA LEU A 275 6.04 13.58 -13.28
C LEU A 275 5.68 15.06 -13.13
N TYR A 276 4.38 15.32 -12.90
CA TYR A 276 3.87 16.64 -12.54
C TYR A 276 4.59 17.16 -11.29
N LYS A 277 4.80 18.48 -11.25
CA LYS A 277 5.46 19.19 -10.16
C LYS A 277 4.43 19.74 -9.20
N ARG A 278 4.85 19.87 -7.95
CA ARG A 278 4.03 20.32 -6.83
C ARG A 278 3.84 21.83 -6.91
N ALA A 279 2.60 22.24 -7.16
CA ALA A 279 2.16 23.64 -7.17
C ALA A 279 1.74 24.13 -5.78
N VAL A 280 1.13 23.24 -4.98
CA VAL A 280 0.71 23.51 -3.59
C VAL A 280 1.01 22.30 -2.71
N TRP A 281 1.38 22.57 -1.46
CA TRP A 281 1.56 21.58 -0.40
C TRP A 281 1.01 22.13 0.91
N ALA A 282 -0.28 21.90 1.17
CA ALA A 282 -1.00 22.56 2.25
C ALA A 282 -1.24 21.62 3.43
N GLU A 283 -1.07 22.13 4.66
CA GLU A 283 -1.40 21.42 5.89
C GLU A 283 -2.92 21.32 6.05
N ARG A 284 -3.38 20.31 6.81
CA ARG A 284 -4.81 20.05 7.01
C ARG A 284 -5.58 21.27 7.53
N SER A 285 -4.99 22.00 8.46
CA SER A 285 -5.58 23.20 9.09
C SER A 285 -5.82 24.35 8.12
N ALA A 286 -5.11 24.39 6.99
CA ALA A 286 -5.25 25.41 5.96
C ALA A 286 -6.22 25.03 4.83
N VAL A 287 -6.75 23.80 4.84
CA VAL A 287 -7.62 23.29 3.78
C VAL A 287 -9.09 23.28 4.27
N PRO A 288 -10.04 23.83 3.49
CA PRO A 288 -11.46 23.76 3.83
C PRO A 288 -11.96 22.32 3.99
N ALA A 289 -12.85 22.08 4.97
CA ALA A 289 -13.39 20.76 5.26
C ALA A 289 -14.12 20.15 4.04
N GLU A 290 -14.82 20.97 3.26
CA GLU A 290 -15.48 20.57 2.02
C GLU A 290 -14.54 19.98 0.96
N VAL A 291 -13.27 20.43 0.94
CA VAL A 291 -12.24 19.88 0.04
C VAL A 291 -11.65 18.58 0.63
N ILE A 292 -11.50 18.52 1.95
CA ILE A 292 -11.00 17.32 2.66
C ILE A 292 -11.99 16.16 2.51
N ASP A 293 -13.28 16.44 2.61
CA ASP A 293 -14.36 15.45 2.59
C ASP A 293 -14.96 15.25 1.18
N ALA A 294 -14.39 15.91 0.16
CA ALA A 294 -14.83 15.77 -1.22
C ALA A 294 -14.63 14.33 -1.73
N ASP A 295 -15.64 13.81 -2.41
CA ASP A 295 -15.53 12.56 -3.15
C ASP A 295 -14.76 12.76 -4.47
N TYR A 296 -14.64 11.69 -5.25
CA TYR A 296 -13.92 11.72 -6.52
C TYR A 296 -14.45 12.81 -7.47
N GLU A 297 -15.76 12.93 -7.64
CA GLU A 297 -16.36 13.94 -8.54
C GLU A 297 -16.18 15.36 -7.99
N GLY A 298 -16.25 15.53 -6.67
CA GLY A 298 -15.93 16.78 -6.00
C GLY A 298 -14.49 17.22 -6.27
N ILE A 299 -13.51 16.32 -6.13
CA ILE A 299 -12.11 16.61 -6.43
C ILE A 299 -11.91 16.94 -7.92
N ARG A 300 -12.60 16.25 -8.83
CA ARG A 300 -12.57 16.57 -10.27
C ARG A 300 -13.15 17.96 -10.58
N SER A 301 -14.20 18.37 -9.87
CA SER A 301 -14.74 19.74 -9.98
C SER A 301 -13.71 20.77 -9.55
N VAL A 302 -13.06 20.55 -8.41
CA VAL A 302 -11.98 21.43 -7.90
C VAL A 302 -10.83 21.54 -8.90
N GLU A 303 -10.38 20.43 -9.48
CA GLU A 303 -9.35 20.44 -10.52
C GLU A 303 -9.76 21.31 -11.72
N GLY A 304 -11.02 21.19 -12.16
CA GLY A 304 -11.58 21.98 -13.25
C GLY A 304 -11.63 23.47 -12.94
N GLU A 305 -12.01 23.85 -11.73
CA GLU A 305 -12.04 25.25 -11.27
C GLU A 305 -10.63 25.86 -11.21
N ILE A 306 -9.66 25.12 -10.68
CA ILE A 306 -8.24 25.53 -10.66
C ILE A 306 -7.71 25.69 -12.08
N ALA A 307 -7.98 24.73 -12.96
CA ALA A 307 -7.54 24.76 -14.35
C ALA A 307 -8.15 25.94 -15.12
N ALA A 308 -9.45 26.21 -14.93
CA ALA A 308 -10.12 27.36 -15.51
C ALA A 308 -9.51 28.68 -15.02
N ALA A 309 -9.24 28.80 -13.71
CA ALA A 309 -8.61 29.97 -13.13
C ALA A 309 -7.12 30.15 -13.50
N ALA A 310 -6.46 29.07 -13.95
CA ALA A 310 -5.08 29.08 -14.46
C ALA A 310 -5.00 29.18 -16.00
N GLU A 311 -6.14 29.16 -16.70
CA GLU A 311 -6.26 29.14 -18.16
C GLU A 311 -5.48 27.99 -18.81
N ILE A 312 -5.63 26.78 -18.26
CA ILE A 312 -5.04 25.56 -18.81
C ILE A 312 -6.07 24.43 -18.91
N ASP A 313 -5.69 23.37 -19.64
CA ASP A 313 -6.48 22.15 -19.73
C ASP A 313 -6.63 21.47 -18.36
N PRO A 314 -7.85 21.08 -17.92
CA PRO A 314 -8.09 20.35 -16.66
C PRO A 314 -7.28 19.06 -16.50
N GLU A 315 -6.90 18.39 -17.58
CA GLU A 315 -6.05 17.20 -17.53
C GLU A 315 -4.61 17.50 -17.10
N ARG A 316 -4.24 18.79 -17.04
CA ARG A 316 -2.94 19.26 -16.56
C ARG A 316 -2.95 19.66 -15.08
N VAL A 317 -4.07 19.49 -14.38
CA VAL A 317 -4.16 19.71 -12.92
C VAL A 317 -4.55 18.40 -12.24
N ILE A 318 -3.81 18.08 -11.18
CA ILE A 318 -4.14 16.98 -10.27
C ILE A 318 -4.23 17.53 -8.86
N VAL A 319 -5.33 17.25 -8.17
CA VAL A 319 -5.52 17.52 -6.75
C VAL A 319 -5.54 16.19 -6.02
N ASP A 320 -4.64 16.04 -5.06
CA ASP A 320 -4.45 14.82 -4.28
C ASP A 320 -4.74 15.11 -2.81
N VAL A 321 -5.83 14.51 -2.32
CA VAL A 321 -6.33 14.63 -0.95
C VAL A 321 -6.21 13.25 -0.29
N PRO A 322 -5.22 13.04 0.60
CA PRO A 322 -5.05 11.74 1.23
C PRO A 322 -6.25 11.36 2.08
N SER A 323 -6.72 10.12 1.91
CA SER A 323 -7.81 9.56 2.70
C SER A 323 -7.46 9.47 4.18
N ARG A 324 -8.49 9.52 5.02
CA ARG A 324 -8.35 9.34 6.47
C ARG A 324 -8.36 7.86 6.80
N ALA A 325 -7.21 7.20 6.74
CA ALA A 325 -7.09 5.84 7.24
C ALA A 325 -6.91 5.83 8.78
N PRO A 326 -7.72 5.07 9.54
CA PRO A 326 -7.49 4.90 10.97
C PRO A 326 -6.19 4.13 11.23
N MET A 327 -5.59 4.31 12.42
CA MET A 327 -4.43 3.50 12.82
C MET A 327 -4.97 2.20 13.43
N VAL A 328 -5.14 1.18 12.58
CA VAL A 328 -5.79 -0.07 12.93
C VAL A 328 -5.02 -0.81 14.05
N GLU A 329 -3.71 -0.64 14.13
CA GLU A 329 -2.90 -1.31 15.15
C GLU A 329 -3.07 -0.77 16.57
N GLY A 330 -3.68 0.41 16.73
CA GLY A 330 -4.08 0.88 18.06
C GLY A 330 -5.09 -0.07 18.73
N SER A 331 -5.87 -0.82 17.93
CA SER A 331 -6.80 -1.84 18.45
C SER A 331 -6.15 -3.20 18.74
N ALA A 332 -4.86 -3.37 18.42
CA ALA A 332 -4.12 -4.59 18.68
C ALA A 332 -4.28 -5.04 20.13
N ARG A 333 -4.51 -6.34 20.32
CA ARG A 333 -4.87 -6.91 21.62
C ARG A 333 -3.65 -7.49 22.33
N ILE A 334 -3.50 -7.13 23.59
CA ILE A 334 -2.42 -7.58 24.46
C ILE A 334 -3.03 -8.23 25.69
N LEU A 335 -2.47 -9.37 26.09
CA LEU A 335 -2.85 -10.05 27.32
C LEU A 335 -2.03 -9.47 28.48
N VAL A 336 -2.69 -8.75 29.40
CA VAL A 336 -2.04 -8.17 30.61
C VAL A 336 -2.83 -8.61 31.84
N ASP A 337 -2.15 -9.22 32.81
CA ASP A 337 -2.75 -9.73 34.06
C ASP A 337 -3.98 -10.64 33.83
N GLY A 338 -3.93 -11.49 32.79
CA GLY A 338 -5.02 -12.40 32.45
C GLY A 338 -6.26 -11.72 31.85
N ARG A 339 -6.13 -10.47 31.39
CA ARG A 339 -7.19 -9.75 30.68
C ARG A 339 -6.68 -9.21 29.35
N THR A 340 -7.49 -9.36 28.31
CA THR A 340 -7.25 -8.73 27.02
C THR A 340 -7.51 -7.23 27.11
N ARG A 341 -6.55 -6.41 26.66
CA ARG A 341 -6.70 -4.96 26.52
C ARG A 341 -6.19 -4.50 25.16
N ARG A 342 -6.61 -3.31 24.72
CA ARG A 342 -6.08 -2.69 23.50
C ARG A 342 -4.71 -2.06 23.77
N LEU A 343 -3.83 -2.09 22.79
CA LEU A 343 -2.51 -1.47 22.87
C LEU A 343 -2.62 0.04 23.15
N ALA A 344 -3.60 0.72 22.55
CA ALA A 344 -3.90 2.14 22.81
C ALA A 344 -4.22 2.46 24.28
N GLU A 345 -4.76 1.51 25.04
CA GLU A 345 -5.10 1.71 26.46
C GLU A 345 -3.89 1.61 27.39
N HIS A 346 -2.80 1.03 26.90
CA HIS A 346 -1.59 0.75 27.69
C HIS A 346 -0.36 1.55 27.24
N SER A 347 -0.35 2.04 26.00
CA SER A 347 0.78 2.75 25.43
C SER A 347 0.41 4.19 25.07
N THR A 348 0.97 5.15 25.79
CA THR A 348 0.83 6.60 25.48
C THR A 348 1.44 6.95 24.12
N LEU A 349 2.32 6.10 23.60
CA LEU A 349 2.94 6.27 22.30
C LEU A 349 1.89 6.24 21.17
N VAL A 350 0.85 5.41 21.30
CA VAL A 350 -0.20 5.28 20.27
C VAL A 350 -0.83 6.63 19.95
N GLY A 351 -1.28 7.37 20.97
CA GLY A 351 -1.87 8.70 20.78
C GLY A 351 -0.87 9.75 20.26
N ALA A 352 0.41 9.63 20.63
CA ALA A 352 1.45 10.50 20.09
C ALA A 352 1.71 10.24 18.59
N LEU A 353 1.70 8.97 18.17
CA LEU A 353 1.85 8.59 16.77
C LEU A 353 0.63 9.02 15.92
N GLU A 354 -0.58 8.92 16.47
CA GLU A 354 -1.79 9.45 15.81
C GLU A 354 -1.71 10.96 15.57
N SER A 355 -1.26 11.70 16.59
CA SER A 355 -1.06 13.15 16.48
C SER A 355 -0.01 13.51 15.43
N ALA A 356 1.13 12.80 15.43
CA ALA A 356 2.19 12.99 14.45
C ALA A 356 1.73 12.72 13.01
N ARG A 357 0.87 11.71 12.81
CA ARG A 357 0.29 11.41 11.49
C ARG A 357 -0.60 12.55 10.99
N ASP A 358 -1.44 13.11 11.87
CA ASP A 358 -2.31 14.23 11.50
C ASP A 358 -1.49 15.48 11.14
N GLU A 359 -0.40 15.74 11.86
CA GLU A 359 0.56 16.81 11.55
C GLU A 359 1.33 16.60 10.24
N GLN A 360 1.49 15.36 9.77
CA GLN A 360 2.14 15.03 8.51
C GLN A 360 1.19 15.06 7.31
N TRP A 361 -0.12 15.14 7.53
CA TRP A 361 -1.09 15.16 6.44
C TRP A 361 -0.90 16.40 5.56
N ARG A 362 -0.91 16.21 4.24
CA ARG A 362 -0.72 17.30 3.26
C ARG A 362 -1.63 17.12 2.06
N LEU A 363 -2.35 18.17 1.68
CA LEU A 363 -3.01 18.29 0.37
C LEU A 363 -1.96 18.67 -0.68
N GLY A 364 -1.97 17.98 -1.81
CA GLY A 364 -1.12 18.30 -2.94
C GLY A 364 -1.92 18.82 -4.14
N VAL A 365 -1.47 19.92 -4.73
CA VAL A 365 -1.90 20.31 -6.09
C VAL A 365 -0.70 20.22 -7.00
N TYR A 366 -0.87 19.60 -8.16
CA TYR A 366 0.21 19.31 -9.09
C TYR A 366 -0.14 19.71 -10.50
N ALA A 367 0.88 20.11 -11.26
CA ALA A 367 0.77 20.43 -12.67
C ALA A 367 2.10 20.19 -13.40
N PRO A 368 2.13 20.14 -14.74
CA PRO A 368 3.37 20.19 -15.50
C PRO A 368 4.29 21.36 -15.08
N ALA A 369 5.59 21.17 -15.21
CA ALA A 369 6.60 22.13 -14.74
C ALA A 369 6.41 23.55 -15.30
N ASP A 370 5.97 23.67 -16.56
CA ASP A 370 5.70 24.93 -17.25
C ASP A 370 4.41 25.65 -16.80
N ALA A 371 3.57 24.99 -16.00
CA ALA A 371 2.31 25.53 -15.50
C ALA A 371 2.25 25.63 -13.96
N THR A 372 3.28 25.16 -13.26
CA THR A 372 3.26 24.98 -11.80
C THR A 372 2.96 26.26 -11.04
N ASP A 373 3.60 27.38 -11.39
CA ASP A 373 3.39 28.66 -10.70
C ASP A 373 1.96 29.17 -10.89
N ARG A 374 1.47 29.21 -12.15
CA ARG A 374 0.11 29.66 -12.48
C ARG A 374 -0.95 28.82 -11.78
N VAL A 375 -0.78 27.50 -11.77
CA VAL A 375 -1.68 26.58 -11.06
C VAL A 375 -1.61 26.78 -9.56
N GLY A 376 -0.43 27.03 -9.00
CA GLY A 376 -0.28 27.34 -7.57
C GLY A 376 -1.04 28.59 -7.17
N GLU A 377 -0.97 29.66 -7.98
CA GLU A 377 -1.71 30.89 -7.72
C GLU A 377 -3.22 30.70 -7.81
N ALA A 378 -3.67 29.97 -8.84
CA ALA A 378 -5.08 29.63 -9.03
C ALA A 378 -5.60 28.76 -7.89
N ALA A 379 -4.87 27.72 -7.51
CA ALA A 379 -5.21 26.82 -6.43
C ALA A 379 -5.38 27.54 -5.09
N VAL A 380 -4.44 28.42 -4.72
CA VAL A 380 -4.55 29.21 -3.49
C VAL A 380 -5.83 30.07 -3.47
N ARG A 381 -6.18 30.68 -4.61
CA ARG A 381 -7.41 31.49 -4.71
C ARG A 381 -8.68 30.65 -4.67
N VAL A 382 -8.73 29.57 -5.44
CA VAL A 382 -9.91 28.69 -5.57
C VAL A 382 -10.19 27.97 -4.26
N LEU A 383 -9.14 27.43 -3.64
CA LEU A 383 -9.24 26.66 -2.40
C LEU A 383 -9.25 27.52 -1.13
N GLY A 384 -9.08 28.85 -1.25
CA GLY A 384 -9.02 29.75 -0.10
C GLY A 384 -7.90 29.42 0.90
N LEU A 385 -6.73 29.02 0.40
CA LEU A 385 -5.61 28.60 1.27
C LEU A 385 -4.94 29.83 1.91
N ASP A 386 -5.10 30.01 3.21
CA ASP A 386 -4.51 31.12 3.95
C ASP A 386 -2.97 31.02 4.00
N GLY A 387 -2.28 31.72 3.10
CA GLY A 387 -0.82 31.88 3.12
C GLY A 387 0.01 30.62 2.84
N ALA A 388 -0.61 29.48 2.55
CA ALA A 388 0.06 28.20 2.33
C ALA A 388 0.61 28.06 0.88
N ARG A 389 1.57 28.91 0.49
CA ARG A 389 2.47 28.58 -0.62
C ARG A 389 3.71 27.92 -0.06
N VAL A 390 3.75 26.59 -0.07
CA VAL A 390 5.03 25.87 -0.09
C VAL A 390 5.26 25.38 -1.52
N SER A 391 5.56 26.31 -2.43
CA SER A 391 6.24 25.97 -3.68
C SER A 391 7.71 25.70 -3.34
N GLU A 392 7.99 24.60 -2.65
CA GLU A 392 9.36 24.08 -2.68
C GLU A 392 9.57 23.41 -4.03
N THR A 393 9.80 24.26 -5.04
CA THR A 393 10.77 23.96 -6.06
C THR A 393 12.09 24.48 -5.49
N PRO A 394 12.99 23.64 -4.96
CA PRO A 394 14.38 24.04 -4.95
C PRO A 394 14.77 24.12 -6.42
N HIS A 395 14.64 25.30 -7.03
CA HIS A 395 15.58 25.65 -8.08
C HIS A 395 16.95 25.46 -7.45
N GLY A 396 17.73 24.53 -8.01
CA GLY A 396 18.98 24.08 -7.42
C GLY A 396 19.71 25.25 -6.77
N LEU A 397 19.90 25.16 -5.46
CA LEU A 397 20.95 25.91 -4.80
C LEU A 397 22.25 25.39 -5.41
N ASN A 398 22.62 25.95 -6.56
CA ASN A 398 24.02 26.19 -6.85
C ASN A 398 24.49 27.20 -5.81
N ALA A 399 24.62 26.75 -4.55
CA ALA A 399 25.46 27.43 -3.59
C ALA A 399 26.85 27.37 -4.20
N THR A 400 27.26 28.45 -4.84
CA THR A 400 28.65 28.59 -5.27
C THR A 400 29.50 28.58 -4.00
N LEU A 401 30.66 27.94 -4.05
CA LEU A 401 31.64 27.90 -2.96
C LEU A 401 32.00 29.30 -2.42
N GLU A 402 31.70 30.37 -3.16
CA GLU A 402 31.87 31.76 -2.77
C GLU A 402 30.89 32.20 -1.66
N GLN A 403 29.71 31.59 -1.53
CA GLN A 403 28.73 31.94 -0.49
C GLN A 403 29.04 31.36 0.90
N PHE A 404 30.04 30.47 1.00
CA PHE A 404 30.60 29.99 2.28
C PHE A 404 31.81 30.79 2.77
N ARG A 405 32.24 31.82 2.02
CA ARG A 405 33.30 32.74 2.44
C ARG A 405 32.69 34.08 2.86
N GLY A 406 32.00 34.08 3.99
CA GLY A 406 31.70 35.30 4.73
C GLY A 406 32.76 35.53 5.81
N GLU A 407 33.24 36.78 5.87
CA GLU A 407 33.84 37.45 7.04
C GLU A 407 35.29 37.07 7.43
N GLU A 408 36.24 37.84 6.89
CA GLU A 408 37.38 38.36 7.68
C GLU A 408 37.22 39.88 7.85
#